data_AF-A0A4R0NAK8-F1
#
_entry.id   AF-A0A4R0NAK8-F1
#
_cell.length_a   1.000
_cell.length_b   1.000
_cell.length_c   1.000
_cell.angle_alpha   90.00
_cell.angle_beta   90.00
_cell.angle_gamma   90.00
#
_symmetry.space_group_name_H-M   'P 1'
#
loop_
_entity.id
_entity.type
_entity.pdbx_description
1 polymer ?
#
loop_
_entity_poly.entity_id
_entity_poly.type
_entity_poly.pdbx_seq_one_letter_code
_entity_poly.pdbx_strand_id
1 'polypeptide(L)' 'MNASSNFFIGIDVSKPFFDASLMAVIDHQKQSIETARFDNTADGLKAFAKWLKSFKVSMDQNTL' A
#
# COMPACT_ATOMS: atom_id res chain seq x y z
N MET A 1 20.93 -14.75 1.10
CA MET A 1 19.84 -14.95 2.08
C MET A 1 18.72 -14.02 1.66
N ASN A 2 17.61 -14.56 1.12
CA ASN A 2 16.48 -13.75 0.71
C ASN A 2 15.80 -13.23 1.98
N ALA A 3 15.98 -11.94 2.29
CA ALA A 3 15.21 -11.28 3.33
C ALA A 3 13.73 -11.41 2.98
N SER A 4 12.96 -12.08 3.83
CA SER A 4 11.52 -12.21 3.64
C SER A 4 10.90 -10.84 3.88
N SER A 5 10.27 -10.28 2.85
CA SER A 5 9.58 -8.99 2.91
C SER A 5 8.09 -9.24 2.72
N ASN A 6 7.29 -8.94 3.74
CA ASN A 6 5.85 -8.95 3.69
C ASN A 6 5.32 -7.53 3.73
N PHE A 7 4.23 -7.26 3.03
CA PHE A 7 3.59 -5.95 3.00
C PHE A 7 2.14 -6.11 3.43
N PHE A 8 1.68 -5.22 4.30
CA PHE A 8 0.32 -5.17 4.80
C PHE A 8 -0.27 -3.82 4.48
N ILE A 9 -1.48 -3.81 3.90
CA ILE A 9 -2.19 -2.59 3.54
C ILE A 9 -3.51 -2.55 4.29
N GLY A 10 -3.75 -1.49 5.05
CA GLY A 10 -5.06 -1.13 5.55
C GLY A 10 -5.67 -0.04 4.68
N ILE A 11 -6.94 -0.19 4.30
CA ILE A 11 -7.68 0.82 3.54
C ILE A 11 -8.95 1.15 4.30
N ASP A 12 -9.16 2.44 4.57
CA ASP A 12 -10.43 2.97 5.07
C ASP A 12 -11.08 3.85 3.99
N VAL A 13 -12.35 3.57 3.66
CA VAL A 13 -13.04 4.20 2.53
C VAL A 13 -14.16 5.09 3.05
N SER A 14 -14.09 6.38 2.76
CA SER A 14 -15.14 7.35 3.11
C SER A 14 -15.44 8.23 1.91
N LYS A 15 -16.68 8.34 1.42
CA LYS A 15 -16.93 9.21 0.25
C LYS A 15 -16.57 10.67 0.58
N PRO A 16 -15.71 11.36 -0.21
CA PRO A 16 -15.23 11.03 -1.57
C PRO A 16 -13.79 10.47 -1.69
N PHE A 17 -13.17 10.03 -0.60
CA PHE A 17 -11.77 9.62 -0.51
C PHE A 17 -11.58 8.17 -0.01
N PHE A 18 -10.33 7.71 0.03
CA PHE A 18 -9.92 6.61 0.87
C PHE A 18 -8.53 6.89 1.44
N ASP A 19 -8.31 6.42 2.66
CA ASP A 19 -7.04 6.49 3.36
C ASP A 19 -6.37 5.11 3.30
N ALA A 20 -5.11 5.08 2.89
CA ALA A 20 -4.30 3.87 2.84
C ALA A 20 -3.17 3.97 3.88
N SER A 21 -2.90 2.85 4.55
CA SER A 21 -1.77 2.66 5.46
C SER A 21 -0.98 1.43 5.03
N LEU A 22 0.29 1.60 4.68
CA LEU A 22 1.20 0.53 4.26
C LEU A 22 2.23 0.26 5.36
N MET A 23 2.34 -1.01 5.77
CA MET A 23 3.37 -1.48 6.69
C MET A 23 4.20 -2.56 6.00
N ALA A 24 5.51 -2.34 5.91
CA ALA A 24 6.45 -3.38 5.52
C ALA A 24 6.93 -4.17 6.76
N VAL A 25 7.12 -5.47 6.60
CA VAL A 25 7.78 -6.35 7.56
C VAL A 25 8.97 -6.98 6.84
N ILE A 26 10.17 -6.58 7.23
CA ILE A 26 11.44 -7.04 6.65
C ILE A 26 12.18 -7.80 7.74
N ASP A 27 12.58 -9.04 7.45
CA ASP A 27 13.29 -9.89 8.41
C ASP A 27 12.55 -10.00 9.77
N HIS A 28 11.23 -10.17 9.69
CA HIS A 28 10.30 -10.23 10.84
C HIS A 28 10.21 -8.94 11.67
N GLN A 29 10.81 -7.83 11.24
CA GLN A 29 10.73 -6.53 11.89
C GLN A 29 9.75 -5.61 11.16
N LYS A 30 8.78 -5.08 11.92
CA LYS A 30 7.85 -4.07 11.43
C LYS A 30 8.59 -2.76 11.17
N GLN A 31 8.40 -2.22 9.98
CA GLN A 31 8.90 -0.90 9.59
C GLN A 31 7.90 0.19 9.95
N SER A 32 8.27 1.45 9.73
CA SER A 32 7.34 2.59 9.85
C SER A 32 6.13 2.40 8.95
N ILE A 33 4.98 2.89 9.41
CA ILE A 33 3.74 2.89 8.62
C ILE A 33 3.73 4.14 7.76
N GLU A 34 3.56 3.93 6.46
CA GLU A 34 3.39 5.00 5.48
C GLU A 34 1.91 5.20 5.22
N THR A 35 1.46 6.45 5.22
CA THR A 35 0.03 6.77 5.04
C THR A 35 -0.17 7.74 3.89
N ALA A 36 -1.25 7.56 3.15
CA ALA A 36 -1.64 8.47 2.07
C ALA A 36 -3.15 8.46 1.87
N ARG A 37 -3.70 9.63 1.53
CA ARG A 37 -5.10 9.80 1.12
C ARG A 37 -5.20 9.89 -0.39
N PHE A 38 -6.22 9.26 -0.95
CA PHE A 38 -6.51 9.29 -2.38
C PHE A 38 -7.98 9.60 -2.63
N ASP A 39 -8.28 10.11 -3.82
CA ASP A 39 -9.65 10.24 -4.30
C ASP A 39 -10.26 8.84 -4.53
N ASN A 40 -11.52 8.65 -4.16
CA ASN A 40 -12.27 7.43 -4.48
C ASN A 40 -12.79 7.50 -5.93
N THR A 41 -11.86 7.62 -6.86
CA THR A 41 -12.07 7.70 -8.30
C THR A 41 -11.08 6.80 -9.03
N ALA A 42 -11.30 6.56 -10.32
CA ALA A 42 -10.37 5.76 -11.13
C ALA A 42 -8.96 6.37 -11.18
N ASP A 43 -8.85 7.71 -11.19
CA ASP A 43 -7.54 8.37 -11.19
C ASP A 43 -6.88 8.33 -9.81
N GLY A 44 -7.65 8.39 -8.73
CA GLY A 44 -7.14 8.15 -7.37
C GLY A 44 -6.62 6.73 -7.18
N LEU A 45 -7.27 5.72 -7.78
CA LEU A 45 -6.74 4.34 -7.82
C LEU A 45 -5.43 4.23 -8.61
N LYS A 46 -5.27 4.95 -9.73
CA LYS A 46 -3.99 5.00 -10.47
C LYS A 46 -2.89 5.68 -9.62
N ALA A 47 -3.23 6.73 -8.89
CA ALA A 47 -2.30 7.41 -7.99
C ALA A 47 -1.88 6.48 -6.84
N PHE A 48 -2.81 5.73 -6.28
CA PHE A 48 -2.54 4.69 -5.28
C PHE A 48 -1.62 3.60 -5.81
N ALA A 49 -1.88 3.07 -7.01
CA ALA A 49 -1.00 2.08 -7.64
C ALA A 49 0.41 2.63 -7.89
N LYS A 50 0.55 3.92 -8.24
CA LYS A 50 1.85 4.59 -8.38
C LYS A 50 2.55 4.74 -7.03
N TRP A 51 1.82 5.05 -5.97
CA TRP A 51 2.33 5.13 -4.60
C TRP A 51 2.83 3.77 -4.11
N LEU A 52 2.09 2.68 -4.31
CA LEU A 52 2.57 1.34 -3.95
C LEU A 52 3.87 0.95 -4.66
N LYS A 53 4.01 1.32 -5.95
CA LYS A 53 5.24 1.07 -6.71
C LYS A 53 6.46 1.78 -6.12
N SER A 54 6.33 2.93 -5.46
CA SER A 54 7.49 3.57 -4.79
C SER A 54 8.01 2.76 -3.62
N PHE A 55 7.19 1.88 -3.04
CA PHE A 55 7.60 0.93 -1.99
C PHE A 55 7.99 -0.44 -2.53
N LYS A 56 8.12 -0.57 -3.87
CA LYS A 56 8.35 -1.85 -4.56
C LYS A 56 7.24 -2.89 -4.32
N VAL A 57 6.05 -2.43 -3.96
CA VAL A 57 4.85 -3.26 -3.86
C VAL A 57 4.17 -3.26 -5.23
N SER A 58 4.07 -4.43 -5.86
CA SER A 58 3.25 -4.59 -7.05
C SER A 58 1.78 -4.70 -6.65
N MET A 59 0.93 -4.02 -7.41
CA MET A 59 -0.52 -4.19 -7.36
C MET A 59 -0.89 -5.04 -8.58
N ASP A 60 -0.87 -6.36 -8.41
CA ASP A 60 -1.14 -7.34 -9.47
C ASP A 60 -2.12 -8.43 -9.00
N GLN A 61 -2.37 -9.44 -9.83
CA GLN A 61 -3.34 -10.50 -9.54
C GLN A 61 -2.97 -11.38 -8.34
N ASN A 62 -1.73 -11.27 -7.83
CA ASN A 62 -1.23 -11.99 -6.66
C ASN A 62 -1.19 -11.11 -5.40
N THR A 63 -1.63 -9.86 -5.47
CA THR A 63 -1.84 -9.01 -4.30
C THR A 63 -3.18 -9.41 -3.67
N LEU A 64 -3.12 -10.02 -2.48
CA LEU A 64 -4.29 -10.41 -1.67
C LEU A 64 -4.75 -9.28 -0.75
#